data_AF-A0A8J6NUZ0-F1
#
_entry.id   AF-A0A8J6NUZ0-F1
#
_cell.length_a   1.000
_cell.length_b   1.000
_cell.length_c   1.000
_cell.angle_alpha   90.00
_cell.angle_beta   90.00
_cell.angle_gamma   90.00
#
_symmetry.space_group_name_H-M   'P 1'
#
loop_
_entity.id
_entity.type
_entity.pdbx_description
1 polymer ?
#
loop_
_entity_poly.entity_id
_entity_poly.type
_entity_poly.pdbx_seq_one_letter_code
_entity_poly.pdbx_strand_id
1 'polypeptide(L)' 'MMEFSEHQKLGKKLKDAHKNILYAKALISSRYPKKSKQAVTAEQALKAIKDLKLIMDNVVGKEHPLVDDNKLSSCYFGEK' A
#
# COMPACT_ATOMS: atom_id res chain seq x y z
N MET A 1 -11.56 -3.58 17.29
CA MET A 1 -10.53 -2.54 17.18
C MET A 1 -9.19 -3.25 17.22
N MET A 2 -8.37 -3.08 16.18
CA MET A 2 -7.04 -3.68 16.08
C MET A 2 -6.05 -2.81 16.85
N GLU A 3 -5.05 -3.40 17.50
CA GLU A 3 -4.06 -2.59 18.22
C GLU A 3 -3.21 -1.77 17.25
N PHE A 4 -2.80 -0.57 17.64
CA PHE A 4 -1.92 0.26 16.79
C PHE A 4 -0.63 -0.47 16.39
N SER A 5 -0.09 -1.31 17.29
CA SER A 5 1.09 -2.14 17.02
C SER A 5 0.84 -3.19 15.92
N GLU A 6 -0.39 -3.71 15.82
CA GLU A 6 -0.81 -4.63 14.77
C GLU A 6 -1.00 -3.92 13.44
N HIS A 7 -1.56 -2.70 13.45
CA HIS A 7 -1.62 -1.85 12.26
C HIS A 7 -0.21 -1.59 11.69
N GLN A 8 0.78 -1.31 12.55
CA GLN A 8 2.18 -1.12 12.11
C GLN A 8 2.78 -2.38 11.49
N LYS A 9 2.53 -3.57 12.08
CA LYS A 9 2.97 -4.85 11.51
C LYS A 9 2.33 -5.10 10.14
N LEU A 10 1.03 -4.82 10.00
CA LEU A 10 0.31 -4.95 8.74
C LEU A 10 0.80 -3.94 7.71
N GLY A 11 1.04 -2.69 8.11
CA GLY A 11 1.59 -1.63 7.30
C GLY A 11 2.96 -1.97 6.72
N LYS A 12 3.83 -2.63 7.50
CA LYS A 12 5.11 -3.17 7.01
C LYS A 12 4.91 -4.22 5.91
N LYS A 13 4.03 -5.20 6.13
CA LYS A 13 3.73 -6.25 5.13
C LYS A 13 3.15 -5.65 3.84
N LEU A 14 2.25 -4.67 3.98
CA LEU A 14 1.66 -3.98 2.84
C LEU A 14 2.71 -3.15 2.08
N LYS A 15 3.64 -2.51 2.78
CA LYS A 15 4.78 -1.81 2.15
C LYS A 15 5.64 -2.77 1.32
N ASP A 16 5.95 -3.94 1.86
CA ASP A 16 6.73 -4.96 1.15
C ASP A 16 5.97 -5.48 -0.09
N ALA A 17 4.66 -5.71 0.03
CA ALA A 17 3.81 -6.07 -1.10
C ALA A 17 3.79 -4.97 -2.19
N HIS A 18 3.66 -3.70 -1.79
CA HIS A 18 3.71 -2.57 -2.72
C HIS A 18 5.05 -2.49 -3.45
N LYS A 19 6.18 -2.68 -2.77
CA LYS A 19 7.51 -2.74 -3.40
C LYS A 19 7.61 -3.88 -4.41
N ASN A 20 7.12 -5.06 -4.07
CA ASN A 20 7.12 -6.21 -4.99
C ASN A 20 6.26 -5.95 -6.23
N ILE A 21 5.10 -5.31 -6.06
CA ILE A 21 4.22 -4.93 -7.18
C ILE A 21 4.89 -3.88 -8.06
N LEU A 22 5.56 -2.87 -7.48
CA LEU A 22 6.31 -1.86 -8.24
C LEU A 22 7.42 -2.50 -9.08
N TYR A 23 8.20 -3.41 -8.47
CA TYR A 23 9.26 -4.14 -9.16
C TYR A 23 8.70 -5.01 -10.31
N ALA A 24 7.64 -5.78 -10.04
CA ALA A 24 6.98 -6.60 -11.05
C ALA A 24 6.41 -5.75 -12.19
N LYS A 25 5.79 -4.60 -11.89
CA LYS A 25 5.29 -3.66 -12.89
C LYS A 25 6.42 -3.10 -13.76
N ALA A 26 7.57 -2.74 -13.18
CA ALA A 26 8.73 -2.27 -13.93
C ALA A 26 9.25 -3.35 -14.91
N LEU A 27 9.39 -4.59 -14.43
CA LEU A 27 9.74 -5.75 -15.26
C LEU A 27 8.75 -5.96 -16.40
N ILE A 28 7.45 -5.95 -16.11
CA ILE A 28 6.40 -6.14 -17.12
C ILE A 28 6.43 -5.02 -18.15
N SER A 29 6.60 -3.76 -17.72
CA SER A 29 6.64 -2.59 -18.62
C SER A 29 7.83 -2.64 -19.58
N SER A 30 8.93 -3.29 -19.19
CA SER A 30 10.10 -3.49 -20.05
C SER A 30 9.92 -4.59 -21.09
N ARG A 31 8.98 -5.53 -20.87
CA ARG A 31 8.80 -6.73 -21.70
C ARG A 31 7.53 -6.72 -22.55
N TYR A 32 6.52 -5.96 -22.14
CA TYR A 32 5.20 -5.98 -22.77
C TYR A 32 4.73 -4.57 -23.14
N PRO A 33 4.01 -4.41 -24.26
CA PRO A 33 3.38 -3.14 -24.60
C PRO A 33 2.40 -2.68 -23.50
N LYS A 34 2.25 -1.36 -23.33
CA LYS A 34 1.36 -0.76 -22.31
C LYS A 34 -0.11 -1.24 -22.40
N LYS A 35 -0.58 -1.61 -23.59
CA LYS A 35 -1.95 -2.10 -23.83
C LYS A 35 -2.12 -3.62 -23.64
N SER A 36 -1.04 -4.35 -23.36
CA SER A 36 -1.11 -5.79 -23.11
C SER A 36 -1.88 -6.11 -21.84
N LYS A 37 -2.47 -7.31 -21.76
CA LYS A 37 -3.16 -7.79 -20.55
C LYS A 37 -2.24 -7.76 -19.34
N GLN A 38 -0.98 -8.14 -19.50
CA GLN A 38 0.04 -8.17 -18.44
C GLN A 38 0.30 -6.76 -17.87
N ALA A 39 0.52 -5.77 -18.74
CA ALA A 39 0.75 -4.39 -18.31
C ALA A 39 -0.48 -3.79 -17.60
N VAL A 40 -1.68 -4.04 -18.13
CA VAL A 40 -2.94 -3.59 -17.52
C VAL A 40 -3.15 -4.25 -16.14
N THR A 41 -2.94 -5.57 -16.02
CA THR A 41 -3.06 -6.28 -14.75
C THR A 41 -2.06 -5.78 -13.71
N ALA A 42 -0.82 -5.47 -14.12
CA ALA A 42 0.19 -4.91 -13.21
C ALA A 42 -0.20 -3.51 -12.71
N GLU A 43 -0.78 -2.66 -13.57
CA GLU A 43 -1.30 -1.35 -13.18
C GLU A 43 -2.49 -1.48 -12.21
N GLN A 44 -3.41 -2.41 -12.48
CA GLN A 44 -4.55 -2.70 -11.62
C GLN A 44 -4.11 -3.19 -10.24
N ALA A 45 -3.10 -4.07 -10.17
CA ALA A 45 -2.53 -4.52 -8.90
C ALA A 45 -1.89 -3.37 -8.10
N LEU A 46 -1.16 -2.47 -8.78
CA LEU A 46 -0.58 -1.29 -8.13
C LEU A 46 -1.66 -0.32 -7.63
N LYS A 47 -2.74 -0.13 -8.39
CA LYS A 47 -3.87 0.67 -7.95
C LYS A 47 -4.55 0.05 -6.74
N ALA A 48 -4.83 -1.25 -6.77
CA ALA A 48 -5.50 -1.96 -5.69
C ALA A 48 -4.73 -1.86 -4.35
N ILE A 49 -3.40 -2.01 -4.36
CA ILE A 49 -2.61 -1.91 -3.12
C ILE A 49 -2.58 -0.47 -2.56
N LYS A 50 -2.63 0.56 -3.43
CA LYS A 50 -2.74 1.96 -3.02
C LYS A 50 -4.12 2.28 -2.46
N ASP A 51 -5.18 1.79 -3.09
CA ASP A 51 -6.55 1.95 -2.62
C ASP A 51 -6.72 1.27 -1.24
N LEU A 52 -6.15 0.07 -1.07
CA LEU A 52 -6.13 -0.62 0.22
C LEU A 52 -5.41 0.19 1.30
N LYS A 53 -4.26 0.78 0.98
CA LYS A 53 -3.51 1.65 1.90
C LYS A 53 -4.37 2.83 2.38
N LEU A 54 -5.05 3.52 1.47
CA LEU A 54 -5.93 4.64 1.81
C LEU A 54 -7.08 4.22 2.75
N ILE A 55 -7.69 3.06 2.50
CA ILE A 55 -8.74 2.52 3.36
C ILE A 55 -8.19 2.26 4.76
N MET A 56 -7.02 1.61 4.85
CA MET A 56 -6.42 1.26 6.14
C MET A 56 -5.95 2.50 6.92
N ASP A 57 -5.44 3.54 6.25
CA ASP A 57 -5.13 4.84 6.85
C ASP A 57 -6.36 5.47 7.50
N ASN A 58 -7.50 5.44 6.80
CA ASN A 58 -8.77 5.93 7.34
C ASN A 58 -9.29 5.09 8.52
N VAL A 59 -9.11 3.77 8.47
CA VAL A 59 -9.50 2.87 9.57
C VAL A 59 -8.65 3.16 10.81
N VAL A 60 -7.32 3.23 10.68
CA VAL A 60 -6.45 3.46 11.84
C VAL A 60 -6.67 4.85 12.45
N GLY A 61 -6.95 5.88 11.65
CA GLY A 61 -7.29 7.21 12.16
C GLY A 61 -8.61 7.25 12.95
N LYS A 62 -9.61 6.45 12.56
CA LYS A 62 -10.87 6.31 13.31
C LYS A 62 -10.72 5.49 14.58
N GLU A 63 -9.93 4.42 14.52
CA GLU A 63 -9.69 3.58 15.69
C GLU A 63 -8.80 4.28 16.72
N HIS A 64 -7.81 5.07 16.29
CA HIS A 64 -6.80 5.66 17.17
C HIS A 64 -6.75 7.20 17.06
N PRO A 65 -7.81 7.95 17.42
CA PRO A 65 -7.91 9.41 17.21
C PRO A 65 -6.96 10.26 18.07
N LEU A 66 -6.34 9.67 19.09
CA LEU A 66 -5.39 10.33 19.99
C LEU A 66 -3.92 10.14 19.56
N VAL A 67 -3.67 9.34 18.53
CA VAL A 67 -2.32 9.13 18.00
C VAL A 67 -1.96 10.30 17.08
N ASP A 68 -0.74 10.82 17.23
CA ASP A 68 -0.19 11.90 16.40
C ASP A 68 -0.35 11.63 14.90
N ASP A 69 -0.78 12.64 14.14
CA ASP A 69 -1.04 12.56 12.70
C ASP A 69 0.19 12.11 11.90
N ASN A 70 1.41 12.43 12.34
CA ASN A 70 2.63 11.96 11.69
C ASN A 70 2.85 10.45 11.94
N LYS A 71 2.46 9.95 13.12
CA LYS A 71 2.50 8.51 13.42
C LYS A 71 1.43 7.76 12.65
N LEU A 72 0.21 8.30 12.54
CA LEU A 72 -0.88 7.73 11.75
C LEU A 72 -0.52 7.65 10.26
N SER A 73 -0.03 8.76 9.67
CA SER A 73 0.36 8.81 8.25
C SER A 73 1.54 7.90 7.90
N SER A 74 2.42 7.62 8.86
CA SER A 74 3.52 6.66 8.70
C SER A 74 3.13 5.19 8.92
N CYS A 75 1.90 4.91 9.37
CA CYS A 75 1.48 3.57 9.79
C CYS A 75 1.40 2.58 8.62
N TYR A 76 0.83 3.00 7.49
CA TYR A 76 0.80 2.20 6.26
C TYR A 76 1.68 2.85 5.19
N PHE A 77 2.63 2.07 4.65
CA PHE A 77 3.69 2.46 3.70
C PHE A 77 4.83 3.34 4.23
N GLY A 78 4.68 4.01 5.38
CA GLY A 78 5.79 4.66 6.09
C GLY A 78 6.72 5.46 5.18
N GLU A 79 6.22 6.57 4.64
CA GLU A 79 7.02 7.55 3.91
C GLU A 79 6.78 8.90 4.59
N LYS A 80 7.85 9.47 5.16
CA LYS A 80 7.93 10.88 5.55
C LYS A 80 8.51 11.64 4.37
#